data_AF-A0A352UAT6-F1
#
_entry.id   AF-A0A352UAT6-F1
#
_cell.length_a   1.000
_cell.length_b   1.000
_cell.length_c   1.000
_cell.angle_alpha   90.00
_cell.angle_beta   90.00
_cell.angle_gamma   90.00
#
_symmetry.space_group_name_H-M   'P 1'
#
loop_
_entity.id
_entity.type
_entity.pdbx_description
1 polymer ?
#
loop_
_entity_poly.entity_id
_entity_poly.type
_entity_poly.pdbx_seq_one_letter_code
_entity_poly.pdbx_strand_id
1 'polypeptide(L)'
;VEEGDIFRMCQTKDEPIQDWVKLAVNRARATGSPAIFWLDPNRAHDAEQIKKVDQFLPTHDTVGLDIRTMSPIDAMRFTLARSRAGQDTISVTGNVLRDYLTDLFPILELGTSAKLLSIVPLLDGGGLFETGAGGSAPRHVQQFLEEGHLRWDSLGEFCALVVSFEHFGETHKNDKAKLLAETLDQAIGQHLEDRRGPSRRVNELDTRGSHFYLALHWAEALAKQTQDTELQAHFTEVAQQLSANKDRIVQELIDAQGQPVDIGGYYHPNVEMTANAMRPSATLNAIVDAI
;
A
#
# COMPACT_ATOMS: atom_id res chain seq x y z
N VAL A 1 22.32 32.33 -19.41
CA VAL A 1 23.04 31.22 -18.76
C VAL A 1 24.52 31.52 -18.85
N GLU A 2 25.21 31.37 -17.72
CA GLU A 2 26.65 31.61 -17.56
C GLU A 2 27.40 30.27 -17.33
N GLU A 3 28.72 30.31 -17.30
CA GLU A 3 29.55 29.13 -17.02
C GLU A 3 29.29 28.63 -15.59
N GLY A 4 28.93 27.35 -15.46
CA GLY A 4 28.57 26.72 -14.19
C GLY A 4 27.07 26.70 -13.87
N ASP A 5 26.23 27.39 -14.66
CA ASP A 5 24.77 27.33 -14.49
C ASP A 5 24.21 25.96 -14.87
N ILE A 6 23.21 25.51 -14.10
CA ILE A 6 22.39 24.35 -14.45
C ILE A 6 21.11 24.84 -15.12
N PHE A 7 21.05 24.71 -16.44
CA PHE A 7 19.83 24.92 -17.20
C PHE A 7 19.01 23.63 -17.29
N ARG A 8 17.68 23.72 -17.13
CA ARG A 8 16.76 22.59 -17.31
C ARG A 8 15.48 23.00 -18.03
N MET A 9 14.91 22.04 -18.75
CA MET A 9 13.59 22.14 -19.38
C MET A 9 12.72 21.00 -18.88
N CYS A 10 11.44 21.29 -18.60
CA CYS A 10 10.45 20.31 -18.18
C CYS A 10 9.22 20.41 -19.07
N GLN A 11 8.52 19.31 -19.27
CA GLN A 11 7.27 19.25 -20.04
C GLN A 11 6.23 18.43 -19.30
N THR A 12 4.97 18.83 -19.43
CA THR A 12 3.80 18.08 -18.95
C THR A 12 2.79 18.08 -20.08
N LYS A 13 2.28 16.89 -20.43
CA LYS A 13 1.28 16.74 -21.49
C LYS A 13 -0.11 17.08 -20.97
N ASP A 14 -1.06 17.34 -21.87
CA ASP A 14 -2.41 17.76 -21.52
C ASP A 14 -3.24 16.60 -20.95
N GLU A 15 -3.12 15.40 -21.54
CA GLU A 15 -3.91 14.23 -21.16
C GLU A 15 -3.65 13.80 -19.69
N PRO A 16 -2.40 13.76 -19.19
CA PRO A 16 -2.15 13.54 -17.75
C PRO A 16 -2.73 14.63 -16.84
N ILE A 17 -2.84 15.88 -17.29
CA ILE A 17 -3.42 16.96 -16.47
C ILE A 17 -4.93 16.79 -16.37
N GLN A 18 -5.60 16.41 -17.47
CA GLN A 18 -7.02 16.08 -17.46
C GLN A 18 -7.33 14.95 -16.49
N ASP A 19 -6.56 13.85 -16.56
CA ASP A 19 -6.75 12.71 -15.66
C ASP A 19 -6.41 13.05 -14.20
N TRP A 20 -5.37 13.85 -13.96
CA TRP A 20 -5.04 14.36 -12.63
C TRP A 20 -6.18 15.17 -11.99
N VAL A 21 -6.82 16.05 -12.76
CA VAL A 21 -8.00 16.81 -12.29
C VAL A 21 -9.17 15.87 -12.02
N LYS A 22 -9.46 14.95 -12.94
CA LYS A 22 -10.51 13.93 -12.79
C LYS A 22 -10.31 13.10 -11.51
N LEU A 23 -9.09 12.64 -11.26
CA LEU A 23 -8.74 11.86 -10.07
C LEU A 23 -8.98 12.67 -8.78
N ALA A 24 -8.60 13.96 -8.76
CA ALA A 24 -8.86 14.84 -7.64
C ALA A 24 -10.35 14.97 -7.31
N VAL A 25 -11.20 15.16 -8.33
CA VAL A 25 -12.66 15.22 -8.14
C VAL A 25 -13.20 13.89 -7.62
N ASN A 26 -12.77 12.78 -8.20
CA ASN A 26 -13.22 11.43 -7.78
C ASN A 26 -12.85 11.15 -6.32
N ARG A 27 -11.64 11.51 -5.88
CA ARG A 27 -11.22 11.32 -4.49
C ARG A 27 -11.94 12.25 -3.52
N ALA A 28 -12.15 13.51 -3.89
CA ALA A 28 -12.96 14.43 -3.08
C ALA A 28 -14.39 13.92 -2.91
N ARG A 29 -14.98 13.37 -3.97
CA ARG A 29 -16.32 12.77 -3.95
C ARG A 29 -16.40 11.53 -3.07
N ALA A 30 -15.44 10.62 -3.20
CA ALA A 30 -15.44 9.36 -2.45
C ALA A 30 -15.21 9.55 -0.94
N THR A 31 -14.41 10.55 -0.56
CA THR A 31 -14.02 10.79 0.85
C THR A 31 -14.86 11.87 1.54
N GLY A 32 -15.44 12.80 0.78
CA GLY A 32 -16.07 14.01 1.32
C GLY A 32 -15.07 15.04 1.87
N SER A 33 -13.75 14.78 1.79
CA SER A 33 -12.72 15.70 2.25
C SER A 33 -12.49 16.83 1.24
N PRO A 34 -12.12 18.05 1.70
CA PRO A 34 -11.71 19.11 0.79
C PRO A 34 -10.46 18.71 0.00
N ALA A 35 -10.43 19.02 -1.30
CA ALA A 35 -9.27 18.78 -2.16
C ALA A 35 -8.64 20.10 -2.59
N ILE A 36 -7.37 20.27 -2.24
CA ILE A 36 -6.63 21.50 -2.47
C ILE A 36 -5.60 21.25 -3.55
N PHE A 37 -5.62 22.02 -4.64
CA PHE A 37 -4.57 22.10 -5.66
C PHE A 37 -3.43 23.01 -5.15
N TRP A 38 -2.23 22.46 -5.00
CA TRP A 38 -1.07 23.18 -4.45
C TRP A 38 -0.26 23.78 -5.59
N LEU A 39 -0.65 24.97 -6.03
CA LEU A 39 -0.09 25.66 -7.20
C LEU A 39 0.23 27.10 -6.83
N ASP A 40 1.49 27.51 -7.01
CA ASP A 40 1.91 28.89 -6.75
C ASP A 40 1.66 29.77 -7.98
N PRO A 41 0.71 30.74 -7.94
CA PRO A 41 0.44 31.60 -9.10
C PRO A 41 1.66 32.45 -9.50
N ASN A 42 2.67 32.62 -8.63
CA ASN A 42 3.90 33.35 -8.95
C ASN A 42 4.95 32.48 -9.66
N ARG A 43 4.74 31.16 -9.73
CA ARG A 43 5.60 30.25 -10.50
C ARG A 43 4.99 30.07 -11.88
N ALA A 44 5.70 30.49 -12.93
CA ALA A 44 5.18 30.46 -14.31
C ALA A 44 4.61 29.10 -14.74
N HIS A 45 5.27 27.99 -14.37
CA HIS A 45 4.75 26.65 -14.65
C HIS A 45 3.39 26.39 -13.98
N ASP A 46 3.27 26.71 -12.69
CA ASP A 46 2.05 26.49 -11.91
C ASP A 46 0.93 27.42 -12.39
N ALA A 47 1.24 28.65 -12.79
CA ALA A 47 0.27 29.55 -13.42
C ALA A 47 -0.37 28.94 -14.68
N GLU A 48 0.39 28.21 -15.51
CA GLU A 48 -0.18 27.47 -16.64
C GLU A 48 -0.98 26.25 -16.20
N GLN A 49 -0.56 25.55 -15.13
CA GLN A 49 -1.35 24.46 -14.55
C GLN A 49 -2.69 24.95 -13.99
N ILE A 50 -2.73 26.10 -13.34
CA ILE A 50 -3.96 26.72 -12.81
C ILE A 50 -4.96 26.93 -13.95
N LYS A 51 -4.53 27.47 -15.10
CA LYS A 51 -5.40 27.63 -16.28
C LYS A 51 -5.99 26.29 -16.75
N LYS A 52 -5.21 25.21 -16.70
CA LYS A 52 -5.68 23.86 -17.06
C LYS A 52 -6.66 23.31 -16.04
N VAL A 53 -6.41 23.51 -14.74
CA VAL A 53 -7.37 23.16 -13.67
C VAL A 53 -8.67 23.91 -13.87
N ASP A 54 -8.63 25.23 -14.10
CA ASP A 54 -9.81 26.06 -14.34
C ASP A 54 -10.57 25.66 -15.62
N GLN A 55 -9.86 25.14 -16.61
CA GLN A 55 -10.45 24.61 -17.85
C GLN A 55 -11.15 23.25 -17.62
N PHE A 56 -10.52 22.33 -16.90
CA PHE A 56 -10.99 20.94 -16.80
C PHE A 56 -11.92 20.69 -15.63
N LEU A 57 -11.74 21.38 -14.50
CA LEU A 57 -12.58 21.21 -13.31
C LEU A 57 -14.09 21.37 -13.61
N PRO A 58 -14.54 22.36 -14.43
CA PRO A 58 -15.96 22.50 -14.80
C PRO A 58 -16.52 21.37 -15.68
N THR A 59 -15.67 20.49 -16.22
CA THR A 59 -16.11 19.33 -17.01
C THR A 59 -16.56 18.15 -16.14
N HIS A 60 -16.41 18.26 -14.82
CA HIS A 60 -16.83 17.27 -13.84
C HIS A 60 -17.96 17.81 -12.95
N ASP A 61 -18.74 16.91 -12.36
CA ASP A 61 -19.69 17.28 -11.32
C ASP A 61 -18.94 17.59 -10.01
N THR A 62 -18.92 18.87 -9.63
CA THR A 62 -18.31 19.36 -8.38
C THR A 62 -19.34 19.79 -7.34
N VAL A 63 -20.64 19.54 -7.55
CA VAL A 63 -21.70 19.96 -6.62
C VAL A 63 -21.45 19.36 -5.24
N GLY A 64 -21.42 20.20 -4.22
CA GLY A 64 -21.19 19.78 -2.82
C GLY A 64 -19.74 19.41 -2.49
N LEU A 65 -18.78 19.60 -3.41
CA LEU A 65 -17.35 19.40 -3.12
C LEU A 65 -16.68 20.72 -2.76
N ASP A 66 -15.74 20.65 -1.83
CA ASP A 66 -14.84 21.76 -1.51
C ASP A 66 -13.51 21.56 -2.25
N ILE A 67 -13.41 22.14 -3.45
CA ILE A 67 -12.20 22.07 -4.29
C ILE A 67 -11.66 23.48 -4.48
N ARG A 68 -10.38 23.69 -4.13
CA ARG A 68 -9.74 25.01 -4.18
C ARG A 68 -8.33 24.92 -4.72
N THR A 69 -7.81 26.03 -5.21
CA THR A 69 -6.40 26.20 -5.53
C THR A 69 -5.75 27.14 -4.52
N MET A 70 -4.61 26.75 -3.96
CA MET A 70 -3.85 27.52 -2.98
C MET A 70 -2.35 27.44 -3.29
N SER A 71 -1.59 28.48 -2.90
CA SER A 71 -0.13 28.38 -2.91
C SER A 71 0.32 27.22 -2.00
N PRO A 72 1.44 26.54 -2.28
CA PRO A 72 1.91 25.42 -1.43
C PRO A 72 2.05 25.80 0.05
N ILE A 73 2.43 27.05 0.33
CA ILE A 73 2.59 27.55 1.71
C ILE A 73 1.22 27.68 2.39
N ASP A 74 0.22 28.23 1.72
CA ASP A 74 -1.12 28.41 2.29
C ASP A 74 -1.87 27.09 2.40
N ALA A 75 -1.70 26.21 1.40
CA ALA A 75 -2.23 24.86 1.41
C ALA A 75 -1.67 24.03 2.58
N MET A 76 -0.37 24.14 2.85
CA MET A 76 0.26 23.51 4.02
C MET A 76 -0.32 24.04 5.34
N ARG A 77 -0.48 25.36 5.49
CA ARG A 77 -1.10 25.95 6.69
C ARG A 77 -2.54 25.48 6.89
N PHE A 78 -3.33 25.47 5.82
CA PHE A 78 -4.71 24.99 5.85
C PHE A 78 -4.78 23.51 6.26
N THR A 79 -3.93 22.67 5.65
CA THR A 79 -3.86 21.23 5.91
C THR A 79 -3.45 20.96 7.37
N LEU A 80 -2.40 21.63 7.88
CA LEU A 80 -1.95 21.46 9.26
C LEU A 80 -2.99 21.92 10.28
N ALA A 81 -3.70 23.02 10.01
CA ALA A 81 -4.76 23.49 10.90
C ALA A 81 -5.90 22.47 11.02
N ARG A 82 -6.31 21.88 9.89
CA ARG A 82 -7.34 20.82 9.82
C ARG A 82 -6.88 19.52 10.46
N SER A 83 -5.67 19.06 10.16
CA SER A 83 -5.08 17.85 10.73
C SER A 83 -5.02 17.94 12.26
N ARG A 84 -4.61 19.08 12.83
CA ARG A 84 -4.64 19.32 14.29
C ARG A 84 -6.04 19.31 14.90
N ALA A 85 -7.07 19.57 14.09
CA ALA A 85 -8.47 19.48 14.49
C ALA A 85 -9.09 18.09 14.23
N GLY A 86 -8.29 17.10 13.82
CA GLY A 86 -8.77 15.75 13.48
C GLY A 86 -9.57 15.70 12.17
N GLN A 87 -9.28 16.61 11.24
CA GLN A 87 -9.97 16.72 9.95
C GLN A 87 -9.02 16.45 8.78
N ASP A 88 -9.53 15.77 7.77
CA ASP A 88 -8.74 15.35 6.60
C ASP A 88 -8.71 16.40 5.49
N THR A 89 -7.64 16.41 4.69
CA THR A 89 -7.49 17.27 3.51
C THR A 89 -6.75 16.51 2.42
N ILE A 90 -7.28 16.50 1.19
CA ILE A 90 -6.58 15.92 0.04
C ILE A 90 -5.61 16.97 -0.52
N SER A 91 -4.34 16.62 -0.60
CA SER A 91 -3.34 17.42 -1.32
C SER A 91 -3.25 16.98 -2.77
N VAL A 92 -3.60 17.87 -3.69
CA VAL A 92 -3.57 17.64 -5.14
C VAL A 92 -2.37 18.41 -5.69
N THR A 93 -1.28 17.69 -5.99
CA THR A 93 0.02 18.32 -6.25
C THR A 93 0.70 17.79 -7.51
N GLY A 94 1.73 18.51 -7.97
CA GLY A 94 2.62 18.04 -9.03
C GLY A 94 3.65 17.03 -8.54
N ASN A 95 4.43 16.47 -9.47
CA ASN A 95 5.28 15.28 -9.21
C ASN A 95 6.24 15.39 -8.02
N VAL A 96 6.94 16.53 -7.86
CA VAL A 96 7.90 16.71 -6.75
C VAL A 96 7.20 16.82 -5.40
N LEU A 97 6.09 17.56 -5.32
CA LEU A 97 5.36 17.70 -4.06
C LEU A 97 4.64 16.43 -3.67
N ARG A 98 4.17 15.61 -4.64
CA ARG A 98 3.68 14.25 -4.38
C ARG A 98 4.71 13.50 -3.54
N ASP A 99 5.94 13.42 -4.04
CA ASP A 99 7.05 12.71 -3.39
C ASP A 99 7.29 13.20 -1.95
N TYR A 100 7.41 14.52 -1.77
CA TYR A 100 7.70 15.11 -0.46
C TYR A 100 6.56 14.91 0.55
N LEU A 101 5.31 15.09 0.11
CA LEU A 101 4.17 15.06 1.01
C LEU A 101 3.75 13.64 1.39
N THR A 102 3.93 12.66 0.49
CA THR A 102 3.70 11.24 0.80
C THR A 102 4.76 10.64 1.71
N ASP A 103 5.91 11.30 1.89
CA ASP A 103 6.80 10.99 3.01
C ASP A 103 6.42 11.78 4.27
N LEU A 104 6.25 13.11 4.16
CA LEU A 104 6.10 14.00 5.31
C LEU A 104 4.91 13.64 6.21
N PHE A 105 3.69 13.62 5.66
CA PHE A 105 2.48 13.40 6.48
C PHE A 105 2.43 11.97 7.05
N PRO A 106 2.70 10.93 6.26
CA PRO A 106 2.67 9.55 6.76
C PRO A 106 3.72 9.28 7.84
N ILE A 107 4.92 9.87 7.75
CA ILE A 107 5.90 9.79 8.83
C ILE A 107 5.37 10.45 10.12
N LEU A 108 4.70 11.60 10.01
CA LEU A 108 4.13 12.28 11.18
C LEU A 108 2.93 11.53 11.78
N GLU A 109 2.11 10.90 10.94
CA GLU A 109 0.85 10.26 11.35
C GLU A 109 1.06 8.81 11.80
N LEU A 110 1.91 8.06 11.09
CA LEU A 110 2.07 6.60 11.24
C LEU A 110 3.47 6.22 11.72
N GLY A 111 4.39 7.18 11.85
CA GLY A 111 5.80 6.92 12.19
C GLY A 111 6.63 6.35 11.04
N THR A 112 6.05 6.15 9.85
CA THR A 112 6.71 5.64 8.64
C THR A 112 5.86 5.93 7.40
N SER A 113 6.50 6.12 6.25
CA SER A 113 5.84 6.23 4.93
C SER A 113 5.63 4.89 4.22
N ALA A 114 6.12 3.79 4.80
CA ALA A 114 5.96 2.45 4.22
C ALA A 114 4.52 1.90 4.32
N LYS A 115 3.68 2.47 5.20
CA LYS A 115 2.33 2.00 5.49
C LYS A 115 1.27 2.81 4.77
N LEU A 116 1.40 2.90 3.44
CA LEU A 116 0.53 3.70 2.60
C LEU A 116 -0.04 2.89 1.45
N LEU A 117 -1.28 3.21 1.10
CA LEU A 117 -1.85 2.87 -0.18
C LEU A 117 -1.30 3.82 -1.24
N SER A 118 -0.63 3.28 -2.25
CA SER A 118 -0.20 4.02 -3.44
C SER A 118 -0.84 3.39 -4.68
N ILE A 119 -1.82 4.10 -5.23
CA ILE A 119 -2.68 3.61 -6.32
C ILE A 119 -2.46 4.53 -7.52
N VAL A 120 -2.14 3.93 -8.67
CA VAL A 120 -1.92 4.60 -9.94
C VAL A 120 -2.96 4.09 -10.94
N PRO A 121 -4.08 4.81 -11.12
CA PRO A 121 -5.00 4.55 -12.23
C PRO A 121 -4.25 4.72 -13.55
N LEU A 122 -4.22 3.67 -14.37
CA LEU A 122 -3.61 3.72 -15.69
C LEU A 122 -4.56 4.44 -16.66
N LEU A 123 -4.00 5.19 -17.61
CA LEU A 123 -4.78 5.99 -18.57
C LEU A 123 -5.79 5.14 -19.36
N ASP A 124 -5.43 3.90 -19.69
CA ASP A 124 -6.27 2.96 -20.43
C ASP A 124 -7.24 2.15 -19.54
N GLY A 125 -7.46 2.60 -18.30
CA GLY A 125 -8.46 2.03 -17.38
C GLY A 125 -7.99 0.86 -16.52
N GLY A 126 -6.72 0.46 -16.62
CA GLY A 126 -6.11 -0.49 -15.68
C GLY A 126 -5.73 0.15 -14.34
N GLY A 127 -5.25 -0.65 -13.40
CA GLY A 127 -4.74 -0.19 -12.11
C GLY A 127 -3.33 -0.70 -11.84
N LEU A 128 -2.47 0.16 -11.31
CA LEU A 128 -1.18 -0.19 -10.73
C LEU A 128 -1.23 0.12 -9.22
N PHE A 129 -0.88 -0.85 -8.39
CA PHE A 129 -0.98 -0.75 -6.94
C PHE A 129 0.41 -0.97 -6.35
N GLU A 130 1.05 0.13 -5.95
CA GLU A 130 2.36 0.12 -5.31
C GLU A 130 2.20 -0.26 -3.83
N THR A 131 3.09 -1.11 -3.34
CA THR A 131 3.01 -1.72 -2.00
C THR A 131 3.59 -0.83 -0.89
N GLY A 132 3.72 0.47 -1.15
CA GLY A 132 4.31 1.47 -0.25
C GLY A 132 5.20 2.47 -0.99
N ALA A 133 5.62 3.53 -0.29
CA ALA A 133 6.46 4.61 -0.84
C ALA A 133 7.96 4.47 -0.54
N GLY A 134 8.37 3.40 0.17
CA GLY A 134 9.75 3.18 0.60
C GLY A 134 10.65 2.49 -0.44
N GLY A 135 11.95 2.41 -0.13
CA GLY A 135 12.91 1.63 -0.92
C GLY A 135 13.00 0.15 -0.50
N SER A 136 13.91 -0.61 -1.14
CA SER A 136 14.07 -2.06 -0.95
C SER A 136 14.83 -2.50 0.33
N ALA A 137 15.09 -1.57 1.25
CA ALA A 137 15.65 -1.82 2.59
C ALA A 137 16.85 -2.82 2.64
N PRO A 138 18.03 -2.50 2.07
CA PRO A 138 19.17 -3.43 1.99
C PRO A 138 19.69 -3.95 3.35
N ARG A 139 19.46 -3.19 4.43
CA ARG A 139 19.78 -3.59 5.82
C ARG A 139 18.91 -4.74 6.34
N HIS A 140 17.76 -5.00 5.72
CA HIS A 140 16.90 -6.14 6.06
C HIS A 140 17.50 -7.42 5.47
N VAL A 141 17.97 -7.36 4.23
CA VAL A 141 18.69 -8.47 3.59
C VAL A 141 19.95 -8.83 4.37
N GLN A 142 20.70 -7.83 4.84
CA GLN A 142 21.88 -8.08 5.69
C GLN A 142 21.53 -8.93 6.93
N GLN A 143 20.49 -8.54 7.68
CA GLN A 143 20.07 -9.32 8.86
C GLN A 143 19.58 -10.71 8.47
N PHE A 144 18.83 -10.83 7.38
CA PHE A 144 18.33 -12.13 6.94
C PHE A 144 19.47 -13.10 6.60
N LEU A 145 20.53 -12.62 5.96
CA LEU A 145 21.70 -13.45 5.63
C LEU A 145 22.55 -13.79 6.86
N GLU A 146 22.69 -12.87 7.82
CA GLU A 146 23.51 -13.08 9.03
C GLU A 146 22.79 -13.91 10.10
N GLU A 147 21.48 -13.72 10.26
CA GLU A 147 20.69 -14.19 11.41
C GLU A 147 19.43 -14.99 11.00
N GLY A 148 19.16 -15.15 9.71
CA GLY A 148 17.95 -15.83 9.23
C GLY A 148 16.65 -15.12 9.59
N HIS A 149 16.69 -13.84 9.99
CA HIS A 149 15.52 -13.06 10.42
C HIS A 149 15.21 -11.92 9.44
N LEU A 150 13.99 -11.89 8.88
CA LEU A 150 13.55 -10.83 7.98
C LEU A 150 12.56 -9.91 8.70
N ARG A 151 12.94 -8.64 8.89
CA ARG A 151 12.12 -7.62 9.56
C ARG A 151 11.36 -6.69 8.60
N TRP A 152 11.07 -7.16 7.39
CA TRP A 152 10.31 -6.40 6.39
C TRP A 152 8.82 -6.45 6.71
N ASP A 153 8.18 -5.29 6.79
CA ASP A 153 6.75 -5.19 7.08
C ASP A 153 5.95 -5.17 5.77
N SER A 154 5.27 -6.27 5.47
CA SER A 154 4.48 -6.45 4.24
C SER A 154 3.07 -5.84 4.31
N LEU A 155 2.74 -5.04 5.32
CA LEU A 155 1.42 -4.42 5.43
C LEU A 155 0.99 -3.67 4.15
N GLY A 156 1.93 -2.95 3.51
CA GLY A 156 1.65 -2.26 2.26
C GLY A 156 1.32 -3.19 1.09
N GLU A 157 1.89 -4.41 1.06
CA GLU A 157 1.53 -5.44 0.08
C GLU A 157 0.10 -5.95 0.32
N PHE A 158 -0.29 -6.14 1.58
CA PHE A 158 -1.62 -6.60 1.94
C PHE A 158 -2.68 -5.56 1.55
N CYS A 159 -2.45 -4.29 1.88
CA CYS A 159 -3.36 -3.20 1.53
C CYS A 159 -3.44 -3.00 0.01
N ALA A 160 -2.31 -3.08 -0.72
CA ALA A 160 -2.32 -3.01 -2.18
C ALA A 160 -3.11 -4.15 -2.81
N LEU A 161 -3.06 -5.36 -2.24
CA LEU A 161 -3.82 -6.51 -2.71
C LEU A 161 -5.33 -6.34 -2.51
N VAL A 162 -5.78 -5.74 -1.40
CA VAL A 162 -7.20 -5.36 -1.19
C VAL A 162 -7.69 -4.50 -2.34
N VAL A 163 -7.00 -3.39 -2.61
CA VAL A 163 -7.42 -2.44 -3.66
C VAL A 163 -7.35 -3.08 -5.05
N SER A 164 -6.38 -3.97 -5.29
CA SER A 164 -6.30 -4.73 -6.53
C SER A 164 -7.55 -5.60 -6.75
N PHE A 165 -8.01 -6.31 -5.72
CA PHE A 165 -9.24 -7.10 -5.78
C PHE A 165 -10.49 -6.23 -5.93
N GLU A 166 -10.57 -5.09 -5.24
CA GLU A 166 -11.67 -4.13 -5.38
C GLU A 166 -11.76 -3.63 -6.83
N HIS A 167 -10.64 -3.14 -7.38
CA HIS A 167 -10.58 -2.65 -8.75
C HIS A 167 -10.99 -3.72 -9.76
N PHE A 168 -10.49 -4.95 -9.59
CA PHE A 168 -10.88 -6.07 -10.45
C PHE A 168 -12.38 -6.38 -10.32
N GLY A 169 -12.88 -6.42 -9.08
CA GLY A 169 -14.28 -6.69 -8.75
C GLY A 169 -15.25 -5.64 -9.31
N GLU A 170 -14.89 -4.36 -9.26
CA GLU A 170 -15.67 -3.26 -9.85
C GLU A 170 -15.63 -3.30 -11.38
N THR A 171 -14.43 -3.36 -11.95
CA THR A 171 -14.23 -3.28 -13.41
C THR A 171 -14.85 -4.46 -14.14
N HIS A 172 -14.74 -5.66 -13.59
CA HIS A 172 -15.24 -6.89 -14.21
C HIS A 172 -16.56 -7.37 -13.61
N LYS A 173 -17.16 -6.62 -12.67
CA LYS A 173 -18.37 -7.00 -11.94
C LYS A 173 -18.24 -8.41 -11.31
N ASN A 174 -17.10 -8.66 -10.67
CA ASN A 174 -16.78 -9.94 -10.06
C ASN A 174 -16.99 -9.88 -8.55
N ASP A 175 -18.11 -10.43 -8.07
CA ASP A 175 -18.47 -10.38 -6.66
C ASP A 175 -17.57 -11.27 -5.78
N LYS A 176 -17.00 -12.35 -6.32
CA LYS A 176 -16.00 -13.16 -5.59
C LYS A 176 -14.73 -12.35 -5.31
N ALA A 177 -14.28 -11.52 -6.25
CA ALA A 177 -13.13 -10.65 -6.03
C ALA A 177 -13.41 -9.57 -4.97
N LYS A 178 -14.62 -8.98 -4.98
CA LYS A 178 -15.03 -8.05 -3.91
C LYS A 178 -15.06 -8.72 -2.54
N LEU A 179 -15.54 -9.96 -2.47
CA LEU A 179 -15.55 -10.74 -1.24
C LEU A 179 -14.12 -11.05 -0.73
N LEU A 180 -13.19 -11.38 -1.64
CA LEU A 180 -11.78 -11.53 -1.31
C LEU A 180 -11.17 -10.23 -0.75
N ALA A 181 -11.50 -9.08 -1.35
CA ALA A 181 -11.08 -7.77 -0.84
C ALA A 181 -11.64 -7.50 0.58
N GLU A 182 -12.95 -7.66 0.77
CA GLU A 182 -13.65 -7.41 2.03
C GLU A 182 -13.07 -8.27 3.17
N THR A 183 -12.88 -9.57 2.91
CA THR A 183 -12.33 -10.50 3.89
C THR A 183 -10.84 -10.29 4.15
N LEU A 184 -10.07 -9.84 3.16
CA LEU A 184 -8.67 -9.48 3.36
C LEU A 184 -8.53 -8.20 4.19
N ASP A 185 -9.39 -7.20 3.98
CA ASP A 185 -9.42 -5.97 4.78
C ASP A 185 -9.74 -6.28 6.26
N GLN A 186 -10.73 -7.15 6.51
CA GLN A 186 -11.02 -7.66 7.86
C GLN A 186 -9.81 -8.37 8.47
N ALA A 187 -9.09 -9.19 7.70
CA ALA A 187 -7.90 -9.90 8.16
C ALA A 187 -6.74 -8.95 8.49
N ILE A 188 -6.55 -7.89 7.70
CA ILE A 188 -5.57 -6.83 7.98
C ILE A 188 -5.94 -6.11 9.29
N GLY A 189 -7.22 -5.79 9.50
CA GLY A 189 -7.71 -5.21 10.75
C GLY A 189 -7.33 -6.07 11.96
N GLN A 190 -7.67 -7.36 11.94
CA GLN A 190 -7.32 -8.31 13.00
C GLN A 190 -5.80 -8.44 13.19
N HIS A 191 -5.04 -8.49 12.09
CA HIS A 191 -3.58 -8.55 12.11
C HIS A 191 -2.95 -7.37 12.86
N LEU A 192 -3.50 -6.16 12.67
CA LEU A 192 -3.07 -4.95 13.36
C LEU A 192 -3.49 -4.96 14.83
N GLU A 193 -4.73 -5.36 15.15
CA GLU A 193 -5.24 -5.48 16.52
C GLU A 193 -4.40 -6.46 17.36
N ASP A 194 -4.08 -7.62 16.79
CA ASP A 194 -3.26 -8.65 17.42
C ASP A 194 -1.75 -8.36 17.36
N ARG A 195 -1.36 -7.23 16.76
CA ARG A 195 0.04 -6.77 16.62
C ARG A 195 0.95 -7.83 15.98
N ARG A 196 0.50 -8.45 14.90
CA ARG A 196 1.20 -9.55 14.19
C ARG A 196 2.22 -9.07 13.15
N GLY A 197 2.66 -7.82 13.24
CA GLY A 197 3.77 -7.30 12.43
C GLY A 197 5.13 -7.90 12.85
N PRO A 198 6.15 -7.84 11.96
CA PRO A 198 7.47 -8.38 12.25
C PRO A 198 8.17 -7.58 13.36
N SER A 199 8.82 -8.31 14.27
CA SER A 199 9.78 -7.75 15.21
C SER A 199 11.07 -7.37 14.48
N ARG A 200 11.92 -6.62 15.18
CA ARG A 200 13.29 -6.29 14.74
C ARG A 200 14.33 -7.25 15.31
N ARG A 201 13.94 -8.11 16.26
CA ARG A 201 14.83 -8.99 17.02
C ARG A 201 14.73 -10.43 16.49
N VAL A 202 15.89 -11.04 16.25
CA VAL A 202 15.99 -12.47 15.92
C VAL A 202 15.33 -13.35 16.98
N ASN A 203 14.77 -14.48 16.55
CA ASN A 203 14.00 -15.43 17.36
C ASN A 203 12.68 -14.86 17.90
N GLU A 204 12.20 -13.76 17.32
CA GLU A 204 10.83 -13.29 17.46
C GLU A 204 10.11 -13.41 16.11
N LEU A 205 8.82 -13.06 16.10
CA LEU A 205 8.01 -13.07 14.88
C LEU A 205 8.66 -12.20 13.81
N ASP A 206 8.90 -12.75 12.61
CA ASP A 206 9.49 -12.04 11.48
C ASP A 206 8.48 -11.92 10.33
N THR A 207 8.89 -11.48 9.14
CA THR A 207 8.01 -11.34 7.96
C THR A 207 7.23 -12.62 7.65
N ARG A 208 7.87 -13.80 7.74
CA ARG A 208 7.24 -15.08 7.41
C ARG A 208 6.16 -15.43 8.43
N GLY A 209 6.43 -15.17 9.70
CA GLY A 209 5.44 -15.29 10.77
C GLY A 209 4.26 -14.33 10.60
N SER A 210 4.53 -13.08 10.21
CA SER A 210 3.50 -12.09 9.91
C SER A 210 2.57 -12.55 8.76
N HIS A 211 3.15 -13.11 7.69
CA HIS A 211 2.40 -13.68 6.56
C HIS A 211 1.50 -14.85 6.99
N PHE A 212 2.00 -15.75 7.83
CA PHE A 212 1.19 -16.84 8.39
C PHE A 212 -0.03 -16.32 9.15
N TYR A 213 0.14 -15.34 10.04
CA TYR A 213 -0.98 -14.78 10.79
C TYR A 213 -2.00 -14.08 9.89
N LEU A 214 -1.56 -13.36 8.86
CA LEU A 214 -2.50 -12.79 7.87
C LEU A 214 -3.28 -13.91 7.17
N ALA A 215 -2.61 -14.96 6.70
CA ALA A 215 -3.27 -16.08 6.03
C ALA A 215 -4.30 -16.78 6.94
N LEU A 216 -3.97 -16.96 8.22
CA LEU A 216 -4.90 -17.47 9.24
C LEU A 216 -6.14 -16.58 9.37
N HIS A 217 -5.95 -15.28 9.61
CA HIS A 217 -7.08 -14.35 9.78
C HIS A 217 -7.93 -14.23 8.51
N TRP A 218 -7.31 -14.31 7.33
CA TRP A 218 -8.02 -14.25 6.07
C TRP A 218 -8.85 -15.51 5.81
N ALA A 219 -8.27 -16.69 6.06
CA ALA A 219 -9.02 -17.95 6.01
C ALA A 219 -10.19 -17.95 7.01
N GLU A 220 -9.99 -17.43 8.22
CA GLU A 220 -11.06 -17.26 9.21
C GLU A 220 -12.18 -16.32 8.73
N ALA A 221 -11.84 -15.19 8.11
CA ALA A 221 -12.83 -14.26 7.55
C ALA A 221 -13.61 -14.89 6.39
N LEU A 222 -12.91 -15.59 5.49
CA LEU A 222 -13.52 -16.34 4.37
C LEU A 222 -14.40 -17.51 4.84
N ALA A 223 -14.10 -18.13 5.98
CA ALA A 223 -14.95 -19.15 6.59
C ALA A 223 -16.19 -18.57 7.30
N LYS A 224 -16.13 -17.30 7.75
CA LYS A 224 -17.23 -16.64 8.49
C LYS A 224 -18.24 -15.92 7.59
N GLN A 225 -17.82 -15.43 6.43
CA GLN A 225 -18.71 -14.76 5.48
C GLN A 225 -19.84 -15.69 5.02
N THR A 226 -20.99 -15.11 4.64
CA THR A 226 -22.20 -15.83 4.22
C THR A 226 -22.66 -15.48 2.80
N GLN A 227 -21.83 -14.74 2.05
CA GLN A 227 -22.12 -14.27 0.71
C GLN A 227 -21.86 -15.37 -0.36
N ASP A 228 -20.84 -16.21 -0.17
CA ASP A 228 -20.49 -17.33 -1.05
C ASP A 228 -20.26 -18.60 -0.22
N THR A 229 -21.23 -19.52 -0.25
CA THR A 229 -21.20 -20.76 0.56
C THR A 229 -20.17 -21.78 0.08
N GLU A 230 -19.80 -21.76 -1.20
CA GLU A 230 -18.77 -22.64 -1.75
C GLU A 230 -17.40 -22.21 -1.21
N LEU A 231 -17.10 -20.91 -1.32
CA LEU A 231 -15.88 -20.33 -0.77
C LEU A 231 -15.82 -20.49 0.74
N GLN A 232 -16.96 -20.31 1.42
CA GLN A 232 -17.09 -20.53 2.86
C GLN A 232 -16.70 -21.95 3.26
N ALA A 233 -17.29 -22.96 2.60
CA ALA A 233 -17.04 -24.36 2.92
C ALA A 233 -15.57 -24.73 2.69
N HIS A 234 -14.99 -24.27 1.58
CA HIS A 234 -13.58 -24.50 1.26
C HIS A 234 -12.64 -23.90 2.31
N PHE A 235 -12.81 -22.62 2.66
CA PHE A 235 -11.94 -21.95 3.63
C PHE A 235 -12.24 -22.31 5.08
N THR A 236 -13.39 -22.92 5.38
CA THR A 236 -13.66 -23.49 6.72
C THR A 236 -12.64 -24.57 7.08
N GLU A 237 -12.34 -25.48 6.15
CA GLU A 237 -11.34 -26.53 6.38
C GLU A 237 -9.93 -25.93 6.50
N VAL A 238 -9.57 -25.02 5.60
CA VAL A 238 -8.26 -24.33 5.63
C VAL A 238 -8.06 -23.59 6.96
N ALA A 239 -9.05 -22.82 7.41
CA ALA A 239 -9.00 -22.09 8.68
C ALA A 239 -8.82 -23.04 9.88
N GLN A 240 -9.52 -24.19 9.88
CA GLN A 240 -9.36 -25.21 10.92
C GLN A 240 -7.95 -25.81 10.92
N GLN A 241 -7.40 -26.15 9.74
CA GLN A 241 -6.06 -26.71 9.61
C GLN A 241 -4.98 -25.72 10.08
N LEU A 242 -5.06 -24.44 9.66
CA LEU A 242 -4.14 -23.39 10.10
C LEU A 242 -4.25 -23.16 11.61
N SER A 243 -5.46 -23.10 12.16
CA SER A 243 -5.69 -22.91 13.59
C SER A 243 -5.14 -24.05 14.44
N ALA A 244 -5.41 -25.30 14.03
CA ALA A 244 -4.98 -26.49 14.75
C ALA A 244 -3.45 -26.68 14.73
N ASN A 245 -2.78 -26.21 13.67
CA ASN A 245 -1.33 -26.31 13.52
C ASN A 245 -0.57 -25.02 13.86
N LYS A 246 -1.26 -23.98 14.35
CA LYS A 246 -0.70 -22.64 14.57
C LYS A 246 0.60 -22.66 15.37
N ASP A 247 0.61 -23.29 16.54
CA ASP A 247 1.78 -23.27 17.42
C ASP A 247 2.97 -24.02 16.80
N ARG A 248 2.69 -25.11 16.07
CA ARG A 248 3.71 -25.87 15.33
C ARG A 248 4.29 -25.05 14.18
N ILE A 249 3.45 -24.40 13.38
CA ILE A 249 3.89 -23.55 12.27
C ILE A 249 4.75 -22.41 12.79
N VAL A 250 4.30 -21.71 13.83
CA VAL A 250 5.06 -20.61 14.44
C VAL A 250 6.41 -21.09 14.95
N GLN A 251 6.47 -22.26 15.60
CA GLN A 251 7.73 -22.83 16.07
C GLN A 251 8.66 -23.18 14.90
N GLU A 252 8.17 -23.82 13.84
CA GLU A 252 8.95 -24.12 12.63
C GLU A 252 9.54 -22.84 11.99
N LEU A 253 8.79 -21.74 12.00
CA LEU A 253 9.25 -20.43 11.49
C LEU A 253 10.29 -19.76 12.41
N ILE A 254 10.16 -19.91 13.74
CA ILE A 254 11.12 -19.37 14.72
C ILE A 254 12.42 -20.18 14.69
N ASP A 255 12.33 -21.51 14.65
CA ASP A 255 13.49 -22.42 14.63
C ASP A 255 14.36 -22.25 13.37
N ALA A 256 13.80 -21.67 12.30
CA ALA A 256 14.53 -21.32 11.09
C ALA A 256 15.39 -20.04 11.23
N GLN A 257 15.39 -19.39 12.39
CA GLN A 257 16.14 -18.16 12.68
C GLN A 257 17.39 -18.44 13.54
N GLY A 258 18.23 -17.41 13.72
CA GLY A 258 19.37 -17.42 14.63
C GLY A 258 20.67 -17.96 14.03
N GLN A 259 20.64 -18.42 12.77
CA GLN A 259 21.81 -18.90 12.05
C GLN A 259 21.93 -18.20 10.68
N PRO A 260 23.16 -18.08 10.14
CA PRO A 260 23.36 -17.55 8.80
C PRO A 260 22.60 -18.35 7.74
N VAL A 261 22.08 -17.65 6.74
CA VAL A 261 21.33 -18.23 5.61
C VAL A 261 22.03 -17.87 4.31
N ASP A 262 22.22 -18.86 3.45
CA ASP A 262 22.71 -18.65 2.09
C ASP A 262 21.56 -18.76 1.10
N ILE A 263 21.38 -17.72 0.28
CA ILE A 263 20.39 -17.67 -0.80
C ILE A 263 21.04 -17.73 -2.19
N GLY A 264 22.35 -17.93 -2.28
CA GLY A 264 23.06 -18.13 -3.55
C GLY A 264 23.24 -16.86 -4.39
N GLY A 265 23.19 -15.67 -3.79
CA GLY A 265 23.42 -14.39 -4.47
C GLY A 265 22.78 -13.20 -3.75
N TYR A 266 23.05 -11.97 -4.22
CA TYR A 266 22.42 -10.75 -3.69
C TYR A 266 21.47 -10.11 -4.70
N TYR A 267 21.99 -9.60 -5.82
CA TYR A 267 21.16 -9.01 -6.88
C TYR A 267 20.41 -10.05 -7.73
N HIS A 268 20.94 -11.27 -7.78
CA HIS A 268 20.36 -12.40 -8.50
C HIS A 268 20.52 -13.67 -7.64
N PRO A 269 19.71 -13.82 -6.57
CA PRO A 269 19.79 -14.96 -5.69
C PRO A 269 19.30 -16.24 -6.40
N ASN A 270 19.73 -17.39 -5.92
CA ASN A 270 19.24 -18.67 -6.40
C ASN A 270 17.78 -18.87 -5.98
N VAL A 271 16.90 -19.16 -6.94
CA VAL A 271 15.45 -19.26 -6.73
C VAL A 271 15.09 -20.36 -5.72
N GLU A 272 15.70 -21.55 -5.84
CA GLU A 272 15.40 -22.70 -4.98
C GLU A 272 15.91 -22.47 -3.55
N MET A 273 17.14 -21.98 -3.40
CA MET A 273 17.71 -21.65 -2.09
C MET A 273 16.89 -20.57 -1.38
N THR A 274 16.48 -19.53 -2.11
CA THR A 274 15.62 -18.46 -1.58
C THR A 274 14.25 -19.00 -1.17
N ALA A 275 13.61 -19.83 -2.01
CA ALA A 275 12.32 -20.41 -1.70
C ALA A 275 12.37 -21.27 -0.44
N ASN A 276 13.40 -22.11 -0.30
CA ASN A 276 13.60 -22.95 0.89
C ASN A 276 13.82 -22.10 2.16
N ALA A 277 14.59 -21.01 2.06
CA ALA A 277 14.81 -20.10 3.18
C ALA A 277 13.55 -19.29 3.57
N MET A 278 12.72 -18.93 2.58
CA MET A 278 11.52 -18.12 2.78
C MET A 278 10.28 -18.96 3.18
N ARG A 279 10.25 -20.25 2.85
CA ARG A 279 9.16 -21.18 3.17
C ARG A 279 9.62 -22.37 4.03
N PRO A 280 10.22 -22.15 5.22
CA PRO A 280 10.82 -23.24 6.00
C PRO A 280 9.79 -24.12 6.74
N SER A 281 8.55 -23.66 6.93
CA SER A 281 7.50 -24.46 7.57
C SER A 281 6.88 -25.44 6.57
N ALA A 282 7.29 -26.71 6.67
CA ALA A 282 6.69 -27.80 5.89
C ALA A 282 5.19 -27.96 6.18
N THR A 283 4.77 -27.69 7.43
CA THR A 283 3.36 -27.77 7.83
C THR A 283 2.53 -26.70 7.13
N LEU A 284 2.99 -25.45 7.12
CA LEU A 284 2.31 -24.36 6.42
C LEU A 284 2.27 -24.62 4.91
N ASN A 285 3.39 -25.04 4.32
CA ASN A 285 3.46 -25.34 2.88
C ASN A 285 2.45 -26.41 2.47
N ALA A 286 2.34 -27.49 3.23
CA ALA A 286 1.40 -28.57 2.93
C ALA A 286 -0.07 -28.11 2.94
N ILE A 287 -0.43 -27.17 3.83
CA ILE A 287 -1.78 -26.59 3.88
C ILE A 287 -2.02 -25.68 2.68
N VAL A 288 -1.08 -24.78 2.37
CA VAL A 288 -1.20 -23.84 1.25
C VAL A 288 -1.23 -24.55 -0.10
N ASP A 289 -0.39 -25.57 -0.29
CA ASP A 289 -0.30 -26.32 -1.55
C ASP A 289 -1.55 -27.21 -1.81
N ALA A 290 -2.42 -27.39 -0.80
CA ALA A 290 -3.65 -28.18 -0.89
C ALA A 290 -4.91 -27.35 -1.21
N ILE A 291 -4.79 -26.03 -1.31
CA ILE A 291 -5.84 -25.08 -1.73
C ILE A 291 -5.99 -25.13 -3.25
#